data_AF-A0A6C0LMD6-F1
#
_entry.id   AF-A0A6C0LMD6-F1
#
_cell.length_a   1.000
_cell.length_b   1.000
_cell.length_c   1.000
_cell.angle_alpha   90.00
_cell.angle_beta   90.00
_cell.angle_gamma   90.00
#
_symmetry.space_group_name_H-M   'P 1'
#
loop_
_entity.id
_entity.type
_entity.pdbx_description
1 polymer ?
#
loop_
_entity_poly.entity_id
_entity_poly.type
_entity_poly.pdbx_seq_one_letter_code
_entity_poly.pdbx_strand_id
1 'polypeptide(L)'
;MLENYPLVQVIISLIILLLMGYIGYNIYLIELQNMFQGENDIRKEVNILNGTYDFSNSEIKYSTADPSELNYKNIKPSINQEGGAEYTYNFWLNIDQDKLSNMVAGSDANGKKDIILFLKGEKNLYYNSKTNFNCANTLTTSNPIILTKNPLIRLSGDGKKLAVDYNNIHSSDSYQHGSKYNNCAYMSGGADWNTRNKNILGIYDIDFNNKWFMVTIVMREVADSNNILSLNRASCKMYINGVKLLDKKVETKYGTQRYSATFKNNSSPFYINPLIDEQIVKNTMNPYQKVNKGTVLRTADVKYYNYAINEEMITSLYNKGFNSEVAVTATIDNKLSKYNLVSVEDMEDNRIKVL
;
A
#
# COMPACT_ATOMS: atom_id res chain seq x y z
N MET A 1 -32.13 63.05 13.21
CA MET A 1 -33.26 62.43 13.94
C MET A 1 -32.88 61.29 14.90
N LEU A 2 -31.58 60.94 15.05
CA LEU A 2 -31.11 59.89 15.99
C LEU A 2 -30.32 60.45 17.20
N GLU A 3 -30.19 61.77 17.34
CA GLU A 3 -29.44 62.42 18.44
C GLU A 3 -30.18 62.46 19.78
N ASN A 4 -31.51 62.26 19.80
CA ASN A 4 -32.32 62.43 21.02
C ASN A 4 -32.61 61.15 21.81
N TYR A 5 -32.09 59.98 21.39
CA TYR A 5 -32.37 58.71 22.07
C TYR A 5 -31.09 57.89 22.28
N PRO A 6 -30.26 58.26 23.29
CA PRO A 6 -29.00 57.57 23.57
C PRO A 6 -29.19 56.06 23.82
N LEU A 7 -30.33 55.67 24.38
CA LEU A 7 -30.67 54.27 24.62
C LEU A 7 -30.87 53.47 23.31
N VAL A 8 -31.41 54.09 22.26
CA VAL A 8 -31.55 53.46 20.93
C VAL A 8 -30.20 53.29 20.26
N GLN A 9 -29.28 54.25 20.42
CA GLN A 9 -27.91 54.13 19.89
C GLN A 9 -27.15 52.97 20.55
N VAL A 10 -27.31 52.78 21.87
CA VAL A 10 -26.69 51.65 22.59
C VAL A 10 -27.21 50.31 22.08
N ILE A 11 -28.53 50.18 21.89
CA ILE A 11 -29.15 48.95 21.37
C ILE A 11 -28.64 48.64 19.95
N ILE A 12 -28.62 49.63 19.06
CA ILE A 12 -28.13 49.44 17.68
C ILE A 12 -26.66 49.04 17.68
N SER A 13 -25.83 49.65 18.52
CA SER A 13 -24.40 49.33 18.64
C SER A 13 -24.18 47.89 19.11
N LEU A 14 -24.99 47.42 20.06
CA LEU A 14 -24.92 46.05 20.57
C LEU A 14 -25.34 45.01 19.52
N ILE A 15 -26.36 45.33 18.71
CA ILE A 15 -26.78 44.48 17.58
C ILE A 15 -25.65 44.38 16.55
N ILE A 16 -25.03 45.50 16.17
CA ILE A 16 -23.92 45.50 15.21
C ILE A 16 -22.74 44.68 15.74
N LEU A 17 -22.42 44.79 17.03
CA LEU A 17 -21.32 44.05 17.66
C LEU A 17 -21.58 42.53 17.66
N LEU A 18 -22.82 42.11 17.95
CA LEU A 18 -23.25 40.71 17.82
C LEU A 18 -23.17 40.21 16.37
N LEU A 19 -23.57 41.05 15.40
CA LEU A 19 -23.55 40.70 13.98
C LEU A 19 -22.12 40.57 13.44
N MET A 20 -21.22 41.47 13.85
CA MET A 20 -19.78 41.36 13.55
C MET A 20 -19.17 40.11 14.20
N GLY A 21 -19.55 39.79 15.45
CA GLY A 21 -19.11 38.57 16.11
C GLY A 21 -19.57 37.30 15.37
N TYR A 22 -20.82 37.29 14.89
CA TYR A 22 -21.37 36.19 14.12
C TYR A 22 -20.68 36.02 12.76
N ILE A 23 -20.45 37.12 12.03
CA ILE A 23 -19.73 37.07 10.75
C ILE A 23 -18.28 36.62 10.97
N GLY A 24 -17.59 37.16 11.98
CA GLY A 24 -16.22 36.78 12.32
C GLY A 24 -16.10 35.31 12.70
N TYR A 25 -17.06 34.77 13.45
CA TYR A 25 -17.11 33.35 13.80
C TYR A 25 -17.30 32.45 12.58
N ASN A 26 -18.16 32.84 11.64
CA ASN A 26 -18.35 32.08 10.40
C ASN A 26 -17.13 32.13 9.48
N ILE A 27 -16.49 33.28 9.33
CA ILE A 27 -15.22 33.40 8.58
C ILE A 27 -14.15 32.53 9.22
N TYR A 28 -14.02 32.57 10.55
CA TYR A 28 -13.09 31.71 11.28
C TYR A 28 -13.35 30.23 11.02
N LEU A 29 -14.61 29.78 11.04
CA LEU A 29 -14.97 28.40 10.73
C LEU A 29 -14.63 27.99 9.29
N ILE A 30 -14.91 28.86 8.32
CA ILE A 30 -14.59 28.62 6.89
C ILE A 30 -13.07 28.55 6.70
N GLU A 31 -12.32 29.47 7.29
CA GLU A 31 -10.84 29.48 7.19
C GLU A 31 -10.21 28.31 7.93
N LEU A 32 -10.75 27.93 9.09
CA LEU A 32 -10.35 26.71 9.80
C LEU A 32 -10.57 25.48 8.90
N GLN A 33 -11.73 25.39 8.27
CA GLN A 33 -12.06 24.31 7.35
C GLN A 33 -11.16 24.30 6.11
N ASN A 34 -10.79 25.46 5.57
CA ASN A 34 -9.87 25.59 4.44
C ASN A 34 -8.41 25.28 4.82
N MET A 35 -7.98 25.64 6.03
CA MET A 35 -6.64 25.26 6.56
C MET A 35 -6.49 23.74 6.74
N PHE A 36 -7.61 23.02 6.97
CA PHE A 36 -7.65 21.55 7.01
C PHE A 36 -8.13 20.91 5.68
N GLN A 37 -8.23 21.69 4.60
CA GLN A 37 -8.48 21.18 3.25
C GLN A 37 -7.22 21.30 2.38
N GLY A 38 -6.07 20.91 2.92
CA GLY A 38 -4.93 20.62 2.06
C GLY A 38 -5.27 19.50 1.08
N GLU A 39 -4.59 19.43 -0.07
CA GLU A 39 -4.78 18.34 -1.05
C GLU A 39 -4.66 16.91 -0.45
N ASN A 40 -4.07 16.80 0.74
CA ASN A 40 -3.87 15.57 1.48
C ASN A 40 -5.09 15.13 2.34
N ASP A 41 -6.08 16.00 2.59
CA ASP A 41 -7.23 15.67 3.47
C ASP A 41 -8.49 15.25 2.70
N ILE A 42 -8.49 15.40 1.37
CA ILE A 42 -9.60 14.97 0.53
C ILE A 42 -9.49 13.46 0.29
N ARG A 43 -10.55 12.71 0.62
CA ARG A 43 -10.68 11.27 0.34
C ARG A 43 -10.61 11.01 -1.17
N LYS A 44 -9.72 10.11 -1.58
CA LYS A 44 -9.41 9.77 -2.97
C LYS A 44 -9.36 8.25 -3.14
N GLU A 45 -9.98 7.77 -4.20
CA GLU A 45 -9.86 6.39 -4.70
C GLU A 45 -8.99 6.41 -5.97
N VAL A 46 -8.04 5.49 -6.05
CA VAL A 46 -7.15 5.32 -7.20
C VAL A 46 -7.19 3.86 -7.64
N ASN A 47 -7.65 3.63 -8.87
CA ASN A 47 -7.53 2.33 -9.53
C ASN A 47 -6.09 2.17 -10.03
N ILE A 48 -5.28 1.38 -9.33
CA ILE A 48 -3.90 1.07 -9.73
C ILE A 48 -3.94 0.13 -10.93
N LEU A 49 -4.67 -0.98 -10.79
CA LEU A 49 -4.92 -1.98 -11.82
C LEU A 49 -6.44 -2.18 -11.93
N ASN A 50 -6.97 -2.17 -13.16
CA ASN A 50 -8.38 -2.48 -13.44
C ASN A 50 -8.41 -3.71 -14.34
N GLY A 51 -9.10 -4.77 -13.91
CA GLY A 51 -9.09 -6.08 -14.57
C GLY A 51 -8.17 -7.10 -13.89
N THR A 52 -8.09 -8.28 -14.50
CA THR A 52 -7.30 -9.44 -14.09
C THR A 52 -5.87 -9.40 -14.64
N TYR A 53 -4.91 -9.75 -13.82
CA TYR A 53 -3.50 -9.82 -14.15
C TYR A 53 -2.89 -11.15 -13.72
N ASP A 54 -2.21 -11.81 -14.65
CA ASP A 54 -1.50 -13.07 -14.40
C ASP A 54 -0.04 -12.81 -14.04
N PHE A 55 0.42 -13.39 -12.94
CA PHE A 55 1.80 -13.23 -12.47
C PHE A 55 2.82 -13.97 -13.35
N SER A 56 2.39 -14.77 -14.33
CA SER A 56 3.31 -15.24 -15.37
C SER A 56 3.83 -14.11 -16.27
N ASN A 57 3.14 -12.97 -16.31
CA ASN A 57 3.54 -11.81 -17.11
C ASN A 57 4.70 -11.03 -16.46
N SER A 58 5.35 -10.17 -17.25
CA SER A 58 6.46 -9.31 -16.81
C SER A 58 6.01 -8.27 -15.78
N GLU A 59 6.95 -7.80 -14.95
CA GLU A 59 6.67 -6.77 -13.94
C GLU A 59 5.92 -5.55 -14.52
N ILE A 60 4.99 -5.00 -13.74
CA ILE A 60 4.34 -3.72 -14.04
C ILE A 60 4.94 -2.66 -13.11
N LYS A 61 5.29 -1.50 -13.68
CA LYS A 61 5.80 -0.34 -12.94
C LYS A 61 4.88 0.86 -13.15
N TYR A 62 4.44 1.46 -12.05
CA TYR A 62 3.72 2.73 -12.02
C TYR A 62 4.55 3.80 -11.33
N SER A 63 4.57 5.01 -11.89
CA SER A 63 5.20 6.17 -11.25
C SER A 63 4.27 6.73 -10.16
N THR A 64 4.82 7.15 -9.04
CA THR A 64 4.07 7.78 -7.94
C THR A 64 4.59 9.16 -7.57
N ALA A 65 5.65 9.62 -8.24
CA ALA A 65 6.32 10.88 -7.96
C ALA A 65 5.95 11.95 -8.99
N ASP A 66 5.95 11.58 -10.28
CA ASP A 66 5.81 12.52 -11.39
C ASP A 66 4.43 12.43 -12.05
N PRO A 67 3.57 13.46 -11.91
CA PRO A 67 2.26 13.50 -12.54
C PRO A 67 2.28 13.54 -14.07
N SER A 68 3.42 13.84 -14.70
CA SER A 68 3.55 13.94 -16.15
C SER A 68 3.69 12.57 -16.84
N GLU A 69 4.04 11.51 -16.09
CA GLU A 69 4.15 10.16 -16.62
C GLU A 69 2.76 9.54 -16.87
N LEU A 70 2.58 8.85 -18.01
CA LEU A 70 1.30 8.21 -18.38
C LEU A 70 0.87 7.11 -17.39
N ASN A 71 1.82 6.44 -16.76
CA ASN A 71 1.60 5.41 -15.75
C ASN A 71 1.57 6.00 -14.32
N TYR A 72 1.42 7.32 -14.17
CA TYR A 72 1.34 7.96 -12.86
C TYR A 72 0.10 7.52 -12.09
N LYS A 73 0.31 7.20 -10.82
CA LYS A 73 -0.74 6.91 -9.84
C LYS A 73 -0.47 7.72 -8.57
N ASN A 74 -1.44 8.54 -8.17
CA ASN A 74 -1.33 9.35 -6.96
C ASN A 74 -1.62 8.50 -5.70
N ILE A 75 -0.58 7.82 -5.19
CA ILE A 75 -0.67 6.92 -4.02
C ILE A 75 -0.08 7.62 -2.78
N LYS A 76 -0.58 8.82 -2.47
CA LYS A 76 -0.22 9.54 -1.23
C LYS A 76 -1.26 9.22 -0.14
N PRO A 77 -0.86 8.99 1.12
CA PRO A 77 -1.79 8.78 2.22
C PRO A 77 -2.49 10.09 2.61
N SER A 78 -3.70 10.02 3.17
CA SER A 78 -4.34 11.16 3.82
C SER A 78 -3.99 11.23 5.29
N ILE A 79 -4.24 12.38 5.89
CA ILE A 79 -4.10 12.58 7.33
C ILE A 79 -5.50 12.41 7.95
N ASN A 80 -5.58 11.65 9.03
CA ASN A 80 -6.82 11.46 9.77
C ASN A 80 -7.07 12.66 10.70
N GLN A 81 -8.27 12.72 11.28
CA GLN A 81 -8.64 13.79 12.22
C GLN A 81 -7.78 13.84 13.49
N GLU A 82 -7.07 12.75 13.80
CA GLU A 82 -6.17 12.62 14.96
C GLU A 82 -4.70 12.96 14.59
N GLY A 83 -4.44 13.41 13.35
CA GLY A 83 -3.12 13.84 12.87
C GLY A 83 -2.19 12.73 12.38
N GLY A 84 -2.68 11.48 12.27
CA GLY A 84 -1.94 10.34 11.75
C GLY A 84 -2.25 10.00 10.29
N ALA A 85 -1.28 9.46 9.56
CA ALA A 85 -1.50 8.98 8.21
C ALA A 85 -2.42 7.74 8.16
N GLU A 86 -3.29 7.69 7.17
CA GLU A 86 -4.15 6.53 6.88
C GLU A 86 -4.15 6.21 5.39
N TYR A 87 -4.46 4.94 5.06
CA TYR A 87 -4.67 4.48 3.70
C TYR A 87 -5.16 3.03 3.69
N THR A 88 -5.74 2.61 2.57
CA THR A 88 -6.21 1.24 2.37
C THR A 88 -5.80 0.70 1.00
N TYR A 89 -5.40 -0.56 0.94
CA TYR A 89 -5.29 -1.34 -0.30
C TYR A 89 -6.39 -2.38 -0.36
N ASN A 90 -7.05 -2.51 -1.50
CA ASN A 90 -8.04 -3.54 -1.79
C ASN A 90 -7.70 -4.22 -3.11
N PHE A 91 -7.72 -5.54 -3.14
CA PHE A 91 -7.44 -6.31 -4.35
C PHE A 91 -8.04 -7.71 -4.26
N TRP A 92 -8.21 -8.33 -5.42
CA TRP A 92 -8.63 -9.73 -5.53
C TRP A 92 -7.42 -10.60 -5.83
N LEU A 93 -7.45 -11.82 -5.31
CA LEU A 93 -6.37 -12.80 -5.44
C LEU A 93 -6.96 -14.17 -5.79
N ASN A 94 -6.31 -14.86 -6.70
CA ASN A 94 -6.57 -16.26 -7.02
C ASN A 94 -5.22 -17.01 -7.02
N ILE A 95 -5.16 -18.08 -6.24
CA ILE A 95 -3.94 -18.85 -6.00
C ILE A 95 -4.23 -20.32 -6.26
N ASP A 96 -3.46 -20.93 -7.14
CA ASP A 96 -3.41 -22.39 -7.32
C ASP A 96 -2.31 -22.95 -6.41
N GLN A 97 -2.69 -23.36 -5.19
CA GLN A 97 -1.76 -23.79 -4.14
C GLN A 97 -1.07 -25.11 -4.50
N ASP A 98 -1.74 -25.99 -5.25
CA ASP A 98 -1.19 -27.27 -5.67
C ASP A 98 -0.08 -27.06 -6.71
N LYS A 99 -0.30 -26.19 -7.70
CA LYS A 99 0.76 -25.86 -8.67
C LYS A 99 1.89 -25.06 -8.03
N LEU A 100 1.58 -24.17 -7.10
CA LEU A 100 2.58 -23.33 -6.45
C LEU A 100 3.49 -24.15 -5.52
N SER A 101 2.93 -25.07 -4.73
CA SER A 101 3.73 -25.98 -3.89
C SER A 101 4.66 -26.87 -4.70
N ASN A 102 4.22 -27.32 -5.89
CA ASN A 102 5.06 -28.09 -6.82
C ASN A 102 6.18 -27.26 -7.47
N MET A 103 6.00 -25.94 -7.66
CA MET A 103 7.09 -25.06 -8.10
C MET A 103 8.20 -24.98 -7.05
N VAL A 104 7.81 -24.89 -5.78
CA VAL A 104 8.73 -24.80 -4.65
C VAL A 104 9.53 -26.09 -4.43
N ALA A 105 8.98 -27.25 -4.83
CA ALA A 105 9.67 -28.53 -4.74
C ALA A 105 10.80 -28.71 -5.77
N GLY A 106 10.81 -27.93 -6.86
CA GLY A 106 11.72 -28.10 -8.00
C GLY A 106 12.96 -27.20 -8.01
N SER A 107 13.05 -26.21 -7.13
CA SER A 107 14.16 -25.24 -7.08
C SER A 107 14.67 -25.12 -5.65
N ASP A 108 15.84 -25.72 -5.41
CA ASP A 108 16.61 -25.74 -4.18
C ASP A 108 15.91 -26.41 -2.97
N ALA A 109 16.49 -27.52 -2.51
CA ALA A 109 16.10 -28.26 -1.31
C ALA A 109 16.16 -27.45 0.01
N ASN A 110 16.40 -26.14 -0.06
CA ASN A 110 16.72 -25.27 1.06
C ASN A 110 15.92 -23.96 1.00
N GLY A 111 14.62 -24.05 1.32
CA GLY A 111 13.82 -22.91 1.79
C GLY A 111 12.81 -22.38 0.78
N LYS A 112 11.52 -22.49 1.14
CA LYS A 112 10.42 -21.86 0.39
C LYS A 112 10.65 -20.34 0.32
N LYS A 113 11.05 -19.84 -0.86
CA LYS A 113 11.19 -18.42 -1.18
C LYS A 113 9.82 -17.75 -1.20
N ASP A 114 9.74 -16.49 -0.78
CA ASP A 114 8.50 -15.72 -0.75
C ASP A 114 8.18 -15.15 -2.14
N ILE A 115 6.93 -14.90 -2.45
CA ILE A 115 6.50 -14.25 -3.71
C ILE A 115 6.06 -12.83 -3.38
N ILE A 116 6.58 -11.84 -4.09
CA ILE A 116 6.15 -10.45 -3.91
C ILE A 116 4.92 -10.19 -4.79
N LEU A 117 3.81 -9.79 -4.17
CA LEU A 117 2.62 -9.34 -4.89
C LEU A 117 2.79 -7.90 -5.35
N PHE A 118 3.03 -7.02 -4.36
CA PHE A 118 3.12 -5.58 -4.55
C PHE A 118 4.31 -5.01 -3.79
N LEU A 119 5.00 -4.05 -4.40
CA LEU A 119 6.08 -3.31 -3.77
C LEU A 119 5.96 -1.83 -4.13
N LYS A 120 5.76 -0.96 -3.15
CA LYS A 120 5.95 0.49 -3.32
C LYS A 120 7.25 0.90 -2.68
N GLY A 121 8.31 1.02 -3.48
CA GLY A 121 9.66 1.03 -2.95
C GLY A 121 10.75 0.90 -4.00
N GLU A 122 11.95 0.58 -3.54
CA GLU A 122 13.09 0.27 -4.42
C GLU A 122 13.37 -1.23 -4.39
N LYS A 123 13.75 -1.78 -5.55
CA LYS A 123 14.07 -3.20 -5.69
C LYS A 123 15.44 -3.58 -5.13
N ASN A 124 16.25 -2.59 -4.74
CA ASN A 124 17.58 -2.81 -4.18
C ASN A 124 17.50 -3.58 -2.85
N LEU A 125 18.22 -4.69 -2.77
CA LEU A 125 18.35 -5.44 -1.53
C LEU A 125 19.63 -5.04 -0.81
N TYR A 126 19.51 -4.86 0.50
CA TYR A 126 20.65 -4.57 1.37
C TYR A 126 20.80 -5.67 2.41
N TYR A 127 22.05 -6.00 2.71
CA TYR A 127 22.37 -6.97 3.75
C TYR A 127 22.10 -6.35 5.12
N ASN A 128 21.18 -6.96 5.87
CA ASN A 128 20.96 -6.52 7.24
C ASN A 128 22.03 -7.09 8.19
N SER A 129 22.20 -6.38 9.30
CA SER A 129 22.95 -6.82 10.47
C SER A 129 22.36 -8.09 11.09
N LYS A 130 23.21 -8.80 11.86
CA LYS A 130 22.89 -10.03 12.59
C LYS A 130 21.89 -9.84 13.74
N THR A 131 21.23 -8.69 13.88
CA THR A 131 20.24 -8.38 14.93
C THR A 131 18.84 -8.11 14.40
N ASN A 132 18.61 -8.40 13.12
CA ASN A 132 17.29 -8.26 12.50
C ASN A 132 16.28 -9.28 13.04
N PHE A 133 15.00 -8.91 13.00
CA PHE A 133 13.86 -9.77 13.32
C PHE A 133 13.01 -10.11 12.08
N ASN A 134 13.31 -9.57 10.89
CA ASN A 134 12.70 -9.99 9.63
C ASN A 134 13.64 -10.92 8.85
N CYS A 135 13.34 -12.22 8.88
CA CYS A 135 14.24 -13.24 8.37
C CYS A 135 13.72 -13.82 7.04
N ALA A 136 13.90 -13.04 5.97
CA ALA A 136 13.43 -13.40 4.63
C ALA A 136 14.17 -14.62 4.03
N ASN A 137 15.45 -14.82 4.38
CA ASN A 137 16.23 -16.00 4.03
C ASN A 137 16.79 -16.64 5.32
N THR A 138 17.14 -17.93 5.30
CA THR A 138 17.74 -18.65 6.44
C THR A 138 19.15 -19.15 6.15
N LEU A 139 19.64 -19.00 4.91
CA LEU A 139 20.93 -19.55 4.49
C LEU A 139 22.11 -18.64 4.82
N THR A 140 21.86 -17.36 5.11
CA THR A 140 22.90 -16.37 5.36
C THR A 140 22.67 -15.66 6.68
N THR A 141 23.72 -15.48 7.49
CA THR A 141 23.65 -14.70 8.75
C THR A 141 23.34 -13.21 8.51
N SER A 142 23.58 -12.72 7.30
CA SER A 142 23.19 -11.39 6.80
C SER A 142 22.16 -11.57 5.69
N ASN A 143 20.88 -11.51 6.06
CA ASN A 143 19.80 -11.68 5.10
C ASN A 143 19.63 -10.42 4.25
N PRO A 144 19.58 -10.54 2.91
CA PRO A 144 19.22 -9.43 2.06
C PRO A 144 17.74 -9.10 2.26
N ILE A 145 17.45 -7.82 2.54
CA ILE A 145 16.09 -7.32 2.70
C ILE A 145 15.87 -6.09 1.84
N ILE A 146 14.62 -5.86 1.43
CA ILE A 146 14.20 -4.59 0.83
C ILE A 146 14.08 -3.56 1.96
N LEU A 147 14.88 -2.49 1.87
CA LEU A 147 14.87 -1.42 2.86
C LEU A 147 13.77 -0.40 2.61
N THR A 148 13.58 0.05 1.37
CA THR A 148 12.60 1.09 1.04
C THR A 148 11.31 0.42 0.57
N LYS A 149 10.28 0.39 1.43
CA LYS A 149 8.98 -0.24 1.20
C LYS A 149 7.86 0.41 2.01
N ASN A 150 6.77 0.78 1.35
CA ASN A 150 5.52 1.20 2.00
C ASN A 150 4.34 1.17 1.01
N PRO A 151 3.65 0.02 0.83
CA PRO A 151 3.86 -1.29 1.46
C PRO A 151 4.71 -2.26 0.61
N LEU A 152 5.18 -3.32 1.24
CA LEU A 152 5.59 -4.57 0.61
C LEU A 152 4.60 -5.65 1.02
N ILE A 153 3.89 -6.22 0.05
CA ILE A 153 2.93 -7.30 0.27
C ILE A 153 3.51 -8.57 -0.34
N ARG A 154 3.70 -9.60 0.49
CA ARG A 154 4.32 -10.85 0.08
C ARG A 154 3.50 -12.06 0.50
N LEU A 155 3.54 -13.08 -0.33
CA LEU A 155 2.92 -14.36 -0.15
C LEU A 155 4.00 -15.40 0.20
N SER A 156 3.68 -16.34 1.08
CA SER A 156 4.56 -17.50 1.29
C SER A 156 4.69 -18.31 0.00
N GLY A 157 5.82 -19.03 -0.15
CA GLY A 157 6.03 -19.85 -1.34
C GLY A 157 4.96 -20.91 -1.59
N ASP A 158 4.19 -21.32 -0.58
CA ASP A 158 3.06 -22.26 -0.70
C ASP A 158 1.69 -21.58 -0.89
N GLY A 159 1.63 -20.24 -0.87
CA GLY A 159 0.39 -19.52 -1.14
C GLY A 159 -0.60 -19.48 0.02
N LYS A 160 -0.23 -20.01 1.19
CA LYS A 160 -1.12 -20.11 2.36
C LYS A 160 -1.02 -18.94 3.33
N LYS A 161 -0.03 -18.07 3.18
CA LYS A 161 0.28 -17.02 4.17
C LYS A 161 0.55 -15.71 3.45
N LEU A 162 -0.03 -14.64 3.95
CA LEU A 162 0.11 -13.29 3.40
C LEU A 162 0.72 -12.39 4.47
N ALA A 163 1.82 -11.72 4.16
CA ALA A 163 2.47 -10.74 5.03
C ALA A 163 2.49 -9.35 4.40
N VAL A 164 2.44 -8.34 5.27
CA VAL A 164 2.51 -6.92 4.93
C VAL A 164 3.63 -6.29 5.73
N ASP A 165 4.61 -5.74 5.02
CA ASP A 165 5.75 -5.03 5.58
C ASP A 165 5.70 -3.56 5.17
N TYR A 166 6.08 -2.67 6.07
CA TYR A 166 6.20 -1.23 5.79
C TYR A 166 7.31 -0.60 6.63
N ASN A 167 7.91 0.46 6.08
CA ASN A 167 8.90 1.26 6.78
C ASN A 167 8.28 2.20 7.78
N ASN A 168 8.91 2.32 8.94
CA ASN A 168 8.62 3.39 9.88
C ASN A 168 9.77 4.40 9.91
N ILE A 169 9.63 5.46 10.72
CA ILE A 169 10.63 6.53 10.84
C ILE A 169 11.98 6.02 11.38
N HIS A 170 11.98 4.98 12.23
CA HIS A 170 13.17 4.51 12.94
C HIS A 170 13.81 3.24 12.37
N SER A 171 13.04 2.36 11.71
CA SER A 171 13.50 1.09 11.15
C SER A 171 12.80 0.75 9.83
N SER A 172 13.45 -0.13 9.07
CA SER A 172 12.96 -0.67 7.79
C SER A 172 11.73 -1.56 7.94
N ASP A 173 11.51 -2.11 9.13
CA ASP A 173 10.49 -3.13 9.38
C ASP A 173 9.69 -2.76 10.62
N SER A 174 8.41 -3.12 10.61
CA SER A 174 7.45 -2.83 11.67
C SER A 174 6.82 -4.13 12.15
N TYR A 175 6.52 -4.23 13.44
CA TYR A 175 6.21 -5.51 14.07
C TYR A 175 4.92 -5.48 14.88
N GLN A 176 4.28 -6.63 15.02
CA GLN A 176 3.09 -6.77 15.86
C GLN A 176 3.42 -6.45 17.32
N HIS A 177 2.60 -5.60 17.94
CA HIS A 177 2.72 -5.29 19.36
C HIS A 177 2.59 -6.55 20.22
N GLY A 178 3.55 -6.74 21.14
CA GLY A 178 3.56 -7.89 22.05
C GLY A 178 4.03 -9.20 21.40
N SER A 179 4.56 -9.17 20.18
CA SER A 179 5.15 -10.35 19.54
C SER A 179 6.48 -10.77 20.18
N LYS A 180 6.83 -12.05 20.04
CA LYS A 180 8.14 -12.56 20.43
C LYS A 180 9.13 -12.27 19.30
N TYR A 181 10.21 -11.57 19.64
CA TYR A 181 11.27 -11.17 18.71
C TYR A 181 12.39 -12.20 18.74
N ASN A 182 12.48 -13.02 17.69
CA ASN A 182 13.60 -13.92 17.50
C ASN A 182 14.57 -13.31 16.50
N ASN A 183 15.84 -13.22 16.87
CA ASN A 183 16.87 -12.71 15.99
C ASN A 183 17.18 -13.75 14.90
N CYS A 184 17.30 -13.31 13.65
CA CYS A 184 17.66 -14.14 12.51
C CYS A 184 18.96 -14.92 12.70
N ALA A 185 19.91 -14.41 13.50
CA ALA A 185 21.16 -15.10 13.80
C ALA A 185 20.99 -16.43 14.57
N TYR A 186 19.87 -16.60 15.28
CA TYR A 186 19.57 -17.80 16.07
C TYR A 186 18.56 -18.72 15.38
N MET A 187 18.20 -18.45 14.14
CA MET A 187 17.29 -19.32 13.39
C MET A 187 18.07 -20.42 12.68
N SER A 188 17.59 -21.65 12.80
CA SER A 188 18.12 -22.79 12.04
C SER A 188 17.84 -22.63 10.55
N GLY A 189 18.79 -23.07 9.72
CA GLY A 189 18.58 -23.24 8.28
C GLY A 189 17.38 -24.17 8.05
N GLY A 190 16.35 -23.69 7.34
CA GLY A 190 15.13 -24.45 7.08
C GLY A 190 13.97 -24.20 8.06
N ALA A 191 14.05 -23.19 8.92
CA ALA A 191 12.91 -22.79 9.77
C ALA A 191 11.65 -22.50 8.93
N ASP A 192 10.49 -23.02 9.37
CA ASP A 192 9.21 -22.78 8.70
C ASP A 192 8.86 -21.29 8.67
N TRP A 193 8.13 -20.88 7.64
CA TRP A 193 7.72 -19.49 7.41
C TRP A 193 7.10 -18.84 8.65
N ASN A 194 6.34 -19.61 9.45
CA ASN A 194 5.73 -19.15 10.69
C ASN A 194 6.76 -18.76 11.75
N THR A 195 7.85 -19.52 11.85
CA THR A 195 8.91 -19.24 12.81
C THR A 195 9.71 -18.00 12.40
N ARG A 196 9.89 -17.80 11.09
CA ARG A 196 10.67 -16.70 10.51
C ARG A 196 9.95 -15.34 10.56
N ASN A 197 8.63 -15.34 10.40
CA ASN A 197 7.83 -14.13 10.22
C ASN A 197 6.80 -13.89 11.35
N LYS A 198 6.92 -14.57 12.50
CA LYS A 198 5.94 -14.54 13.61
C LYS A 198 5.59 -13.14 14.12
N ASN A 199 6.54 -12.22 14.04
CA ASN A 199 6.47 -10.83 14.48
C ASN A 199 5.91 -9.89 13.41
N ILE A 200 5.71 -10.35 12.19
CA ILE A 200 5.30 -9.53 11.04
C ILE A 200 3.79 -9.56 10.88
N LEU A 201 3.22 -8.48 10.36
CA LEU A 201 1.79 -8.34 10.12
C LEU A 201 1.37 -9.28 8.99
N GLY A 202 0.39 -10.13 9.23
CA GLY A 202 -0.05 -11.07 8.21
C GLY A 202 -1.21 -11.97 8.62
N ILE A 203 -1.81 -12.59 7.62
CA ILE A 203 -2.82 -13.63 7.77
C ILE A 203 -2.17 -14.97 7.43
N TYR A 204 -2.44 -15.96 8.26
CA TYR A 204 -1.90 -17.31 8.17
C TYR A 204 -3.04 -18.29 7.82
N ASP A 205 -2.67 -19.45 7.29
CA ASP A 205 -3.58 -20.59 7.05
C ASP A 205 -4.75 -20.28 6.08
N ILE A 206 -4.42 -19.65 4.96
CA ILE A 206 -5.34 -19.44 3.84
C ILE A 206 -5.46 -20.76 3.06
N ASP A 207 -6.63 -21.42 3.12
CA ASP A 207 -6.89 -22.69 2.44
C ASP A 207 -7.78 -22.55 1.18
N PHE A 208 -7.83 -21.35 0.58
CA PHE A 208 -8.57 -21.11 -0.65
C PHE A 208 -7.75 -21.50 -1.89
N ASN A 209 -7.90 -22.75 -2.34
CA ASN A 209 -7.26 -23.22 -3.57
C ASN A 209 -8.12 -22.93 -4.81
N ASN A 210 -7.51 -22.33 -5.84
CA ASN A 210 -8.09 -21.97 -7.14
C ASN A 210 -9.42 -21.20 -7.06
N LYS A 211 -9.59 -20.37 -6.01
CA LYS A 211 -10.76 -19.53 -5.80
C LYS A 211 -10.35 -18.07 -5.72
N TRP A 212 -11.18 -17.20 -6.26
CA TRP A 212 -11.04 -15.76 -6.08
C TRP A 212 -11.49 -15.37 -4.67
N PHE A 213 -10.64 -14.63 -3.97
CA PHE A 213 -10.98 -14.00 -2.70
C PHE A 213 -10.48 -12.56 -2.68
N MET A 214 -11.22 -11.70 -2.01
CA MET A 214 -10.89 -10.29 -1.86
C MET A 214 -10.07 -10.10 -0.59
N VAL A 215 -8.97 -9.36 -0.70
CA VAL A 215 -8.13 -8.95 0.42
C VAL A 215 -8.21 -7.43 0.57
N THR A 216 -8.45 -6.97 1.80
CA THR A 216 -8.38 -5.55 2.15
C THR A 216 -7.40 -5.35 3.29
N ILE A 217 -6.47 -4.42 3.13
CA ILE A 217 -5.49 -4.03 4.15
C ILE A 217 -5.73 -2.56 4.48
N VAL A 218 -6.17 -2.29 5.71
CA VAL A 218 -6.43 -0.95 6.24
C VAL A 218 -5.32 -0.57 7.21
N MET A 219 -4.64 0.53 6.90
CA MET A 219 -3.53 1.07 7.68
C MET A 219 -3.92 2.41 8.27
N ARG A 220 -3.69 2.60 9.57
CA ARG A 220 -4.03 3.85 10.26
C ARG A 220 -3.06 4.14 11.40
N GLU A 221 -2.45 5.31 11.39
CA GLU A 221 -1.69 5.87 12.52
C GLU A 221 -2.60 6.44 13.60
N VAL A 222 -2.07 6.55 14.82
CA VAL A 222 -2.81 6.95 16.02
C VAL A 222 -3.91 5.92 16.31
N ALA A 223 -3.48 4.76 16.81
CA ALA A 223 -4.39 3.65 17.08
C ALA A 223 -5.31 3.87 18.30
N ASP A 224 -4.95 4.76 19.23
CA ASP A 224 -5.67 5.05 20.47
C ASP A 224 -5.99 6.55 20.61
N SER A 225 -7.26 6.90 20.40
CA SER A 225 -7.81 8.25 20.61
C SER A 225 -7.58 8.76 22.05
N ASN A 226 -7.49 7.84 23.01
CA ASN A 226 -7.37 8.16 24.44
C ASN A 226 -5.93 8.45 24.88
N ASN A 227 -4.92 8.16 24.05
CA ASN A 227 -3.52 8.35 24.43
C ASN A 227 -2.64 8.79 23.26
N ILE A 228 -3.04 9.89 22.62
CA ILE A 228 -2.35 10.54 21.49
C ILE A 228 -0.89 10.89 21.86
N LEU A 229 -0.60 11.11 23.15
CA LEU A 229 0.72 11.47 23.65
C LEU A 229 1.61 10.28 24.01
N SER A 230 1.07 9.06 24.19
CA SER A 230 1.89 7.88 24.52
C SER A 230 2.15 7.05 23.26
N LEU A 231 3.39 7.10 22.76
CA LEU A 231 3.93 6.22 21.73
C LEU A 231 3.01 6.12 20.49
N ASN A 232 3.20 7.00 19.51
CA ASN A 232 2.56 6.95 18.18
C ASN A 232 2.56 5.51 17.61
N ARG A 233 1.49 4.77 17.89
CA ARG A 233 1.28 3.39 17.43
C ARG A 233 0.44 3.42 16.19
N ALA A 234 0.81 2.61 15.22
CA ALA A 234 -0.02 2.34 14.06
C ALA A 234 -0.95 1.16 14.33
N SER A 235 -2.01 1.05 13.54
CA SER A 235 -2.93 -0.07 13.50
C SER A 235 -2.98 -0.62 12.08
N CYS A 236 -2.95 -1.94 11.98
CA CYS A 236 -3.11 -2.67 10.73
C CYS A 236 -4.28 -3.64 10.90
N LYS A 237 -5.28 -3.49 10.04
CA LYS A 237 -6.43 -4.39 9.97
C LYS A 237 -6.44 -5.06 8.60
N MET A 238 -6.64 -6.37 8.59
CA MET A 238 -6.74 -7.13 7.35
C MET A 238 -8.06 -7.90 7.31
N TYR A 239 -8.71 -7.86 6.15
CA TYR A 239 -9.99 -8.50 5.89
C TYR A 239 -9.87 -9.43 4.69
N ILE A 240 -10.55 -10.57 4.75
CA ILE A 240 -10.77 -11.45 3.61
C ILE A 240 -12.26 -11.60 3.38
N ASN A 241 -12.72 -11.33 2.15
CA ASN A 241 -14.15 -11.42 1.77
C ASN A 241 -15.09 -10.65 2.72
N GLY A 242 -14.64 -9.52 3.25
CA GLY A 242 -15.40 -8.72 4.23
C GLY A 242 -15.23 -9.14 5.69
N VAL A 243 -14.66 -10.31 5.98
CA VAL A 243 -14.43 -10.78 7.34
C VAL A 243 -13.09 -10.27 7.86
N LYS A 244 -13.09 -9.62 9.02
CA LYS A 244 -11.88 -9.16 9.71
C LYS A 244 -11.10 -10.33 10.29
N LEU A 245 -9.86 -10.54 9.84
CA LEU A 245 -9.00 -11.64 10.31
C LEU A 245 -7.81 -11.15 11.13
N LEU A 246 -7.32 -9.94 10.86
CA LEU A 246 -6.26 -9.31 11.63
C LEU A 246 -6.73 -7.96 12.16
N ASP A 247 -6.53 -7.72 13.46
CA ASP A 247 -6.63 -6.40 14.08
C ASP A 247 -5.49 -6.29 15.09
N LYS A 248 -4.38 -5.66 14.67
CA LYS A 248 -3.18 -5.56 15.49
C LYS A 248 -2.66 -4.13 15.50
N LYS A 249 -2.27 -3.70 16.70
CA LYS A 249 -1.41 -2.53 16.89
C LYS A 249 0.01 -2.90 16.49
N VAL A 250 0.70 -1.95 15.87
CA VAL A 250 2.06 -2.09 15.37
C VAL A 250 3.00 -1.30 16.27
N GLU A 251 4.16 -1.89 16.55
CA GLU A 251 5.24 -1.25 17.28
C GLU A 251 6.55 -1.34 16.48
N THR A 252 7.42 -0.37 16.74
CA THR A 252 8.78 -0.36 16.20
C THR A 252 9.75 -0.74 17.31
N LYS A 253 10.69 -1.64 16.99
CA LYS A 253 11.77 -2.02 17.91
C LYS A 253 13.12 -1.70 17.29
N TYR A 254 13.94 -0.95 18.01
CA TYR A 254 15.33 -0.73 17.67
C TYR A 254 16.19 -1.02 18.91
N GLY A 255 17.03 -2.05 18.82
CA GLY A 255 17.71 -2.63 19.98
C GLY A 255 16.71 -3.16 21.02
N THR A 256 16.82 -2.70 22.26
CA THR A 256 15.91 -3.06 23.37
C THR A 256 14.75 -2.08 23.55
N GLN A 257 14.78 -0.94 22.85
CA GLN A 257 13.82 0.15 23.01
C GLN A 257 12.68 0.04 21.99
N ARG A 258 11.51 0.56 22.39
CA ARG A 258 10.31 0.64 21.56
C ARG A 258 10.09 2.08 21.15
N TYR A 259 9.79 2.30 19.86
CA TYR A 259 9.63 3.62 19.26
C TYR A 259 8.29 3.72 18.52
N SER A 260 8.03 4.91 18.00
CA SER A 260 6.89 5.19 17.13
C SER A 260 6.86 4.25 15.91
N ALA A 261 5.65 3.80 15.56
CA ALA A 261 5.35 3.02 14.36
C ALA A 261 4.76 3.86 13.22
N THR A 262 4.96 5.19 13.25
CA THR A 262 4.60 6.12 12.17
C THR A 262 5.18 5.63 10.84
N PHE A 263 4.32 5.54 9.83
CA PHE A 263 4.59 5.18 8.46
C PHE A 263 5.55 6.18 7.82
N LYS A 264 6.62 5.66 7.23
CA LYS A 264 7.48 6.46 6.35
C LYS A 264 6.91 6.42 4.94
N ASN A 265 6.31 7.52 4.49
CA ASN A 265 5.89 7.63 3.11
C ASN A 265 7.11 7.76 2.18
N ASN A 266 7.12 7.02 1.08
CA ASN A 266 8.13 7.12 0.03
C ASN A 266 7.50 7.61 -1.27
N SER A 267 8.26 8.29 -2.12
CA SER A 267 7.83 8.65 -3.49
C SER A 267 8.24 7.60 -4.53
N SER A 268 8.77 6.46 -4.07
CA SER A 268 9.30 5.39 -4.91
C SER A 268 8.20 4.72 -5.75
N PRO A 269 8.53 4.21 -6.95
CA PRO A 269 7.55 3.58 -7.85
C PRO A 269 6.79 2.41 -7.20
N PHE A 270 5.58 2.17 -7.72
CA PHE A 270 4.75 1.03 -7.35
C PHE A 270 4.91 -0.09 -8.38
N TYR A 271 5.26 -1.28 -7.90
CA TYR A 271 5.49 -2.47 -8.70
C TYR A 271 4.44 -3.55 -8.42
N ILE A 272 3.97 -4.20 -9.48
CA ILE A 272 3.22 -5.47 -9.42
C ILE A 272 4.12 -6.55 -10.01
N ASN A 273 4.27 -7.67 -9.29
CA ASN A 273 5.18 -8.77 -9.66
C ASN A 273 6.61 -8.29 -9.95
N PRO A 274 7.28 -7.59 -9.01
CA PRO A 274 8.61 -7.02 -9.26
C PRO A 274 9.64 -8.10 -9.60
N LEU A 275 10.45 -7.82 -10.62
CA LEU A 275 11.55 -8.70 -11.02
C LEU A 275 12.77 -8.45 -10.10
N ILE A 276 13.07 -9.45 -9.27
CA ILE A 276 14.29 -9.53 -8.45
C ILE A 276 15.10 -10.72 -8.95
N ASP A 277 16.13 -10.47 -9.74
CA ASP A 277 16.96 -11.48 -10.39
C ASP A 277 18.42 -11.42 -9.92
N GLU A 278 19.27 -12.21 -10.56
CA GLU A 278 20.71 -12.29 -10.25
C GLU A 278 21.47 -10.99 -10.46
N GLN A 279 20.95 -10.04 -11.26
CA GLN A 279 21.56 -8.73 -11.43
C GLN A 279 21.44 -7.91 -10.14
N ILE A 280 20.40 -8.16 -9.35
CA ILE A 280 20.13 -7.47 -8.09
C ILE A 280 20.76 -8.22 -6.91
N VAL A 281 20.55 -9.55 -6.84
CA VAL A 281 21.05 -10.38 -5.75
C VAL A 281 21.31 -11.80 -6.22
N LYS A 282 22.42 -12.41 -5.81
CA LYS A 282 22.75 -13.80 -6.19
C LYS A 282 21.59 -14.74 -5.84
N ASN A 283 21.27 -15.68 -6.73
CA ASN A 283 20.13 -16.60 -6.58
C ASN A 283 20.12 -17.41 -5.27
N THR A 284 21.30 -17.76 -4.75
CA THR A 284 21.47 -18.46 -3.46
C THR A 284 21.07 -17.61 -2.26
N MET A 285 21.09 -16.29 -2.40
CA MET A 285 20.75 -15.32 -1.35
C MET A 285 19.38 -14.68 -1.56
N ASN A 286 18.84 -14.73 -2.78
CA ASN A 286 17.53 -14.16 -3.10
C ASN A 286 16.41 -14.81 -2.28
N PRO A 287 15.73 -14.07 -1.38
CA PRO A 287 14.64 -14.61 -0.57
C PRO A 287 13.34 -14.71 -1.37
N TYR A 288 13.29 -14.16 -2.58
CA TYR A 288 12.10 -14.05 -3.39
C TYR A 288 12.16 -14.98 -4.60
N GLN A 289 11.01 -15.54 -4.98
CA GLN A 289 10.84 -16.33 -6.20
C GLN A 289 9.89 -15.64 -7.17
N LYS A 290 10.13 -15.86 -8.46
CA LYS A 290 9.26 -15.40 -9.54
C LYS A 290 8.30 -16.51 -9.95
N VAL A 291 7.03 -16.15 -10.13
CA VAL A 291 6.03 -17.05 -10.71
C VAL A 291 6.17 -17.00 -12.23
N ASN A 292 6.70 -18.07 -12.83
CA ASN A 292 6.98 -18.12 -14.28
C ASN A 292 6.07 -19.07 -15.06
N LYS A 293 5.19 -19.84 -14.40
CA LYS A 293 4.23 -20.72 -15.11
C LYS A 293 2.82 -20.18 -14.98
N GLY A 294 2.11 -20.22 -16.11
CA GLY A 294 0.79 -19.62 -16.31
C GLY A 294 -0.24 -19.99 -15.24
N THR A 295 -1.12 -19.03 -14.95
CA THR A 295 -2.35 -19.16 -14.16
C THR A 295 -2.21 -19.68 -12.73
N VAL A 296 -0.99 -19.71 -12.17
CA VAL A 296 -0.77 -20.17 -10.80
C VAL A 296 -1.11 -19.10 -9.77
N LEU A 297 -0.90 -17.83 -10.13
CA LEU A 297 -1.18 -16.70 -9.28
C LEU A 297 -1.73 -15.57 -10.13
N ARG A 298 -2.90 -15.06 -9.75
CA ARG A 298 -3.56 -13.96 -10.44
C ARG A 298 -4.07 -12.95 -9.42
N THR A 299 -4.01 -11.68 -9.80
CA THR A 299 -4.66 -10.61 -9.04
C THR A 299 -5.66 -9.88 -9.92
N ALA A 300 -6.67 -9.25 -9.33
CA ALA A 300 -7.57 -8.39 -10.07
C ALA A 300 -7.94 -7.15 -9.25
N ASP A 301 -8.27 -6.07 -9.95
CA ASP A 301 -8.77 -4.81 -9.39
C ASP A 301 -7.99 -4.33 -8.17
N VAL A 302 -6.73 -3.94 -8.39
CA VAL A 302 -5.90 -3.37 -7.33
C VAL A 302 -6.28 -1.90 -7.16
N LYS A 303 -6.89 -1.60 -6.03
CA LYS A 303 -7.37 -0.28 -5.64
C LYS A 303 -6.64 0.25 -4.42
N TYR A 304 -6.43 1.55 -4.43
CA TYR A 304 -5.89 2.30 -3.32
C TYR A 304 -6.87 3.37 -2.88
N TYR A 305 -7.10 3.45 -1.58
CA TYR A 305 -7.81 4.54 -0.95
C TYR A 305 -6.81 5.29 -0.09
N ASN A 306 -6.74 6.60 -0.22
CA ASN A 306 -5.86 7.38 0.65
C ASN A 306 -6.36 7.48 2.09
N TYR A 307 -7.53 6.90 2.43
CA TYR A 307 -8.13 6.92 3.76
C TYR A 307 -8.39 5.51 4.30
N ALA A 308 -8.71 5.40 5.59
CA ALA A 308 -9.12 4.14 6.21
C ALA A 308 -10.60 3.84 5.89
N ILE A 309 -10.86 2.81 5.08
CA ILE A 309 -12.24 2.41 4.75
C ILE A 309 -12.87 1.60 5.90
N ASN A 310 -14.20 1.70 6.04
CA ASN A 310 -14.96 1.02 7.09
C ASN A 310 -15.49 -0.36 6.63
N GLU A 311 -16.02 -1.16 7.56
CA GLU A 311 -16.48 -2.53 7.29
C GLU A 311 -17.66 -2.58 6.29
N GLU A 312 -18.54 -1.58 6.30
CA GLU A 312 -19.64 -1.46 5.33
C GLU A 312 -19.12 -1.27 3.91
N MET A 313 -18.14 -0.38 3.71
CA MET A 313 -17.53 -0.14 2.41
C MET A 313 -16.77 -1.37 1.92
N ILE A 314 -16.09 -2.09 2.81
CA ILE A 314 -15.42 -3.36 2.47
C ILE A 314 -16.44 -4.40 2.00
N THR A 315 -17.57 -4.53 2.70
CA THR A 315 -18.64 -5.46 2.34
C THR A 315 -19.26 -5.07 0.98
N SER A 316 -19.45 -3.77 0.74
CA SER A 316 -19.91 -3.24 -0.54
C SER A 316 -18.94 -3.58 -1.69
N LEU A 317 -17.62 -3.42 -1.47
CA LEU A 317 -16.60 -3.80 -2.45
C LEU A 317 -16.62 -5.30 -2.77
N TYR A 318 -16.79 -6.14 -1.75
CA TYR A 318 -16.91 -7.58 -1.95
C TYR A 318 -18.15 -7.93 -2.78
N ASN A 319 -19.31 -7.36 -2.44
CA ASN A 319 -20.57 -7.61 -3.15
C ASN A 319 -20.55 -7.08 -4.59
N LYS A 320 -19.82 -6.01 -4.86
CA LYS A 320 -19.63 -5.46 -6.21
C LYS A 320 -18.82 -6.41 -7.11
N GLY A 321 -17.94 -7.23 -6.53
CA GLY A 321 -17.05 -8.10 -7.27
C GLY A 321 -15.88 -7.35 -7.93
N PHE A 322 -15.23 -8.00 -8.90
CA PHE A 322 -14.12 -7.44 -9.67
C PHE A 322 -14.38 -7.49 -11.17
N ASN A 323 -13.68 -6.64 -11.92
CA ASN A 323 -13.66 -6.70 -13.37
C ASN A 323 -12.90 -7.94 -13.85
N SER A 324 -13.61 -8.85 -14.52
CA SER A 324 -13.05 -10.09 -15.05
C SER A 324 -12.23 -9.93 -16.34
N GLU A 325 -12.28 -8.76 -16.99
CA GLU A 325 -11.50 -8.46 -18.20
C GLU A 325 -10.00 -8.49 -17.91
N VAL A 326 -9.16 -8.69 -18.94
CA VAL A 326 -7.70 -8.63 -18.78
C VAL A 326 -7.28 -7.19 -18.55
N ALA A 327 -6.44 -6.96 -17.54
CA ALA A 327 -6.01 -5.63 -17.19
C ALA A 327 -5.14 -5.01 -18.28
N VAL A 328 -5.45 -3.77 -18.65
CA VAL A 328 -4.61 -2.96 -19.55
C VAL A 328 -3.46 -2.38 -18.73
N THR A 329 -2.25 -2.88 -18.96
CA THR A 329 -1.04 -2.41 -18.29
C THR A 329 -0.30 -1.43 -19.20
N ALA A 330 0.09 -0.27 -18.67
CA ALA A 330 0.79 0.77 -19.43
C ALA A 330 2.24 0.38 -19.79
N THR A 331 2.69 -0.83 -19.45
CA THR A 331 4.07 -1.30 -19.62
C THR A 331 4.36 -2.02 -20.93
N ILE A 332 3.36 -2.24 -21.79
CA ILE A 332 3.59 -2.66 -23.17
C ILE A 332 3.47 -1.41 -24.03
N ASP A 333 4.59 -0.81 -24.43
CA ASP A 333 4.81 0.09 -25.59
C ASP A 333 3.62 0.92 -26.13
N ASN A 334 2.72 1.32 -25.23
CA ASN A 334 1.68 2.28 -25.47
C ASN A 334 2.21 3.64 -25.00
N LYS A 335 3.43 3.96 -25.45
CA LYS A 335 3.49 5.14 -26.32
C LYS A 335 2.48 4.85 -27.43
N LEU A 336 1.20 5.08 -27.14
CA LEU A 336 0.24 5.46 -28.15
C LEU A 336 1.03 6.38 -29.04
N SER A 337 1.18 6.01 -30.30
CA SER A 337 1.24 6.94 -31.41
C SER A 337 0.59 8.23 -30.95
N LYS A 338 1.41 9.13 -30.40
CA LYS A 338 0.94 10.36 -29.77
C LYS A 338 0.72 11.20 -30.99
N TYR A 339 -0.45 10.96 -31.60
CA TYR A 339 -0.90 11.51 -32.86
C TYR A 339 -0.04 11.11 -34.07
N ASN A 340 -0.33 9.95 -34.68
CA ASN A 340 -0.25 9.84 -36.14
C ASN A 340 -1.51 10.51 -36.74
N LEU A 341 -1.75 11.77 -36.37
CA LEU A 341 -2.72 12.60 -37.07
C LEU A 341 -1.98 13.15 -38.29
N VAL A 342 -2.57 13.00 -39.46
CA VAL A 342 -2.06 13.61 -40.69
C VAL A 342 -1.90 15.12 -40.40
N SER A 343 -0.68 15.64 -40.52
CA SER A 343 -0.45 17.06 -40.41
C SER A 343 -0.99 17.77 -41.65
N VAL A 344 -1.23 19.09 -41.57
CA VAL A 344 -1.67 19.86 -42.76
C VAL A 344 -0.61 19.79 -43.87
N GLU A 345 0.67 19.71 -43.51
CA GLU A 345 1.80 19.54 -44.44
C GLU A 345 1.76 18.16 -45.14
N ASP A 346 1.36 17.10 -44.44
CA ASP A 346 1.16 15.75 -45.04
C ASP A 346 -0.07 15.67 -45.97
N MET A 347 -1.02 16.61 -45.85
CA MET A 347 -2.16 16.74 -46.77
C MET A 347 -1.81 17.48 -48.06
N GLU A 348 -0.90 18.44 -48.01
CA GLU A 348 -0.50 19.25 -49.18
C GLU A 348 0.31 18.45 -50.20
N ASP A 349 1.10 17.47 -49.76
CA ASP A 349 1.87 16.58 -50.65
C ASP A 349 1.08 15.37 -51.18
N ASN A 350 -0.14 15.15 -50.68
CA ASN A 350 -0.96 14.00 -51.07
C ASN A 350 -1.88 14.33 -52.26
N ARG A 351 -1.69 13.61 -53.37
CA ARG A 351 -2.54 13.66 -54.57
C ARG A 351 -3.89 12.95 -54.35
N ILE A 352 -4.67 13.35 -53.35
CA ILE A 352 -6.03 12.86 -53.18
C ILE A 352 -6.89 13.47 -54.30
N LYS A 353 -7.14 12.68 -55.34
CA LYS A 353 -8.07 13.06 -56.40
C LYS A 353 -9.50 12.74 -55.95
N VAL A 354 -10.33 13.76 -55.93
CA VAL A 354 -11.79 13.61 -55.82
C VAL A 354 -12.30 13.11 -57.18
N LEU A 355 -13.11 12.06 -57.18
CA LEU A 355 -13.92 11.66 -58.34
C LEU A 355 -15.20 12.49 -58.40
#